data_AF-A0A7Y6A5I1-F1
#
_entry.id   AF-A0A7Y6A5I1-F1
#
_cell.length_a   1.000
_cell.length_b   1.000
_cell.length_c   1.000
_cell.angle_alpha   90.00
_cell.angle_beta   90.00
_cell.angle_gamma   90.00
#
_symmetry.space_group_name_H-M   'P 1'
#
loop_
_entity.id
_entity.type
_entity.pdbx_description
1 polymer ?
#
loop_
_entity_poly.entity_id
_entity_poly.type
_entity_poly.pdbx_seq_one_letter_code
_entity_poly.pdbx_strand_id
1 'polypeptide(L)'
;MVNPHALLLEQAPDGVLRAVLPRTDPEVRRELFSVFCPVGPRLAQSIVAHGPFELRMALTKARPTTPEVLLRLVEGGDARVVAGVLAYDRTPREVMLRVMPVLPIDELMRPVRDPSVRVGERQRHAAVLVEHDDPRIVLEAMAAMVASPMFSGVTPTVLHGYARLLSLLGPAQAVARAGWMLSRLREPSEPVRRAQAAPGDTDLVAQAVADESSTRAVIEHLRTHDSAGHPQQRLTAPRAPLDWEMIRAQHRHRPFPSPVLAALADQIGCPWEIRDARQRSAETGGWSPRDYRAARETLVLPAAEVVATVVPAYNALRTVRVGGLQRVDDAVRAVGELTVPTLGTDVDAWTIALTLLADFAGTLPELLDTARAAVT
;
A
#
# COMPACT_ATOMS: atom_id res chain seq x y z
N MET A 1 -8.13 10.91 2.15
CA MET A 1 -8.20 12.05 3.07
C MET A 1 -6.78 12.39 3.47
N VAL A 2 -6.35 13.65 3.53
CA VAL A 2 -5.01 13.97 4.14
C VAL A 2 -5.20 14.16 5.61
N ASN A 3 -4.15 13.86 6.35
CA ASN A 3 -4.04 14.35 7.70
C ASN A 3 -3.73 15.86 7.66
N PRO A 4 -4.52 16.72 8.30
CA PRO A 4 -4.24 18.16 8.41
C PRO A 4 -2.83 18.49 8.94
N HIS A 5 -2.34 17.75 9.94
CA HIS A 5 -0.97 17.90 10.47
C HIS A 5 0.09 17.58 9.41
N ALA A 6 -0.13 16.55 8.58
CA ALA A 6 0.81 16.21 7.52
C ALA A 6 0.87 17.32 6.46
N LEU A 7 -0.29 17.88 6.07
CA LEU A 7 -0.35 18.99 5.10
C LEU A 7 0.37 20.24 5.62
N LEU A 8 0.22 20.55 6.91
CA LEU A 8 0.92 21.65 7.56
C LEU A 8 2.44 21.38 7.60
N LEU A 9 2.86 20.20 8.06
CA LEU A 9 4.29 19.81 8.13
C LEU A 9 4.99 19.79 6.77
N GLU A 10 4.28 19.49 5.67
CA GLU A 10 4.84 19.55 4.31
C GLU A 10 5.32 20.96 3.92
N GLN A 11 4.80 22.00 4.58
CA GLN A 11 5.22 23.39 4.36
C GLN A 11 6.47 23.77 5.18
N ALA A 12 6.81 23.02 6.23
CA ALA A 12 7.92 23.35 7.11
C ALA A 12 9.26 23.22 6.37
N PRO A 13 10.21 24.18 6.46
CA PRO A 13 11.57 24.03 5.93
C PRO A 13 12.27 22.76 6.46
N ASP A 14 13.19 22.16 5.70
CA ASP A 14 13.77 20.84 6.07
C ASP A 14 14.46 20.85 7.45
N GLY A 15 15.14 21.95 7.79
CA GLY A 15 15.75 22.14 9.10
C GLY A 15 14.74 22.19 10.25
N VAL A 16 13.59 22.84 10.02
CA VAL A 16 12.46 22.87 10.96
C VAL A 16 11.87 21.49 11.09
N LEU A 17 11.58 20.82 9.97
CA LEU A 17 10.96 19.51 9.98
C LEU A 17 11.81 18.49 10.76
N ARG A 18 13.12 18.51 10.57
CA ARG A 18 14.07 17.69 11.34
C ARG A 18 13.99 17.96 12.85
N ALA A 19 13.79 19.22 13.25
CA ALA A 19 13.74 19.62 14.65
C ALA A 19 12.37 19.39 15.31
N VAL A 20 11.28 19.53 14.55
CA VAL A 20 9.89 19.41 15.03
C VAL A 20 9.46 17.95 15.18
N LEU A 21 9.84 17.07 14.25
CA LEU A 21 9.38 15.66 14.26
C LEU A 21 9.67 14.93 15.60
N PRO A 22 10.86 15.07 16.22
CA PRO A 22 11.13 14.47 17.54
C PRO A 22 10.34 15.12 18.70
N ARG A 23 9.96 16.39 18.56
CA ARG A 23 9.24 17.18 19.58
C ARG A 23 7.72 17.02 19.50
N THR A 24 7.22 16.42 18.42
CA THR A 24 5.79 16.29 18.17
C THR A 24 5.14 15.41 19.25
N ASP A 25 4.00 15.85 19.78
CA ASP A 25 3.23 15.11 20.79
C ASP A 25 2.87 13.69 20.29
N PRO A 26 2.90 12.64 21.13
CA PRO A 26 2.48 11.28 20.74
C PRO A 26 1.10 11.19 20.09
N GLU A 27 0.15 12.05 20.45
CA GLU A 27 -1.18 12.12 19.84
C GLU A 27 -1.11 12.67 18.42
N VAL A 28 -0.42 13.79 18.20
CA VAL A 28 -0.18 14.32 16.86
C VAL A 28 0.56 13.30 16.00
N ARG A 29 1.55 12.59 16.55
CA ARG A 29 2.22 11.48 15.87
C ARG A 29 1.24 10.36 15.51
N ARG A 30 0.35 9.96 16.42
CA ARG A 30 -0.68 8.95 16.15
C ARG A 30 -1.61 9.41 15.03
N GLU A 31 -2.00 10.67 15.03
CA GLU A 31 -2.85 11.25 14.01
C GLU A 31 -2.18 11.26 12.64
N LEU A 32 -0.92 11.74 12.56
CA LEU A 32 -0.13 11.83 11.32
C LEU A 32 -0.17 10.53 10.51
N PHE A 33 -0.22 9.39 11.21
CA PHE A 33 -0.22 8.05 10.61
C PHE A 33 -1.51 7.26 10.85
N SER A 34 -2.60 7.94 11.23
CA SER A 34 -3.93 7.34 11.19
C SER A 34 -4.22 6.82 9.78
N VAL A 35 -4.88 5.65 9.72
CA VAL A 35 -4.72 4.56 8.72
C VAL A 35 -4.99 4.92 7.24
N PHE A 36 -5.29 6.17 6.88
CA PHE A 36 -5.76 6.54 5.54
C PHE A 36 -5.18 7.84 4.96
N CYS A 37 -4.12 8.38 5.57
CA CYS A 37 -3.61 9.70 5.23
C CYS A 37 -2.29 9.64 4.45
N PRO A 38 -2.25 10.15 3.19
CA PRO A 38 -1.03 10.26 2.42
C PRO A 38 -0.04 11.18 3.14
N VAL A 39 1.16 10.66 3.37
CA VAL A 39 2.33 11.48 3.67
C VAL A 39 2.92 11.88 2.32
N GLY A 40 3.15 13.17 2.09
CA GLY A 40 3.78 13.59 0.84
C GLY A 40 5.25 13.14 0.78
N PRO A 41 5.85 13.16 -0.42
CA PRO A 41 7.17 12.59 -0.63
C PRO A 41 8.25 13.28 0.20
N ARG A 42 8.15 14.59 0.43
CA ARG A 42 9.15 15.36 1.18
C ARG A 42 9.09 15.04 2.68
N LEU A 43 7.90 15.05 3.29
CA LEU A 43 7.74 14.63 4.68
C LEU A 43 8.16 13.18 4.89
N ALA A 44 7.76 12.28 3.98
CA ALA A 44 8.15 10.87 4.04
C ALA A 44 9.68 10.71 4.00
N GLN A 45 10.38 11.41 3.11
CA GLN A 45 11.84 11.39 3.03
C GLN A 45 12.51 11.90 4.31
N SER A 46 11.97 12.97 4.90
CA SER A 46 12.48 13.50 6.18
C SER A 46 12.27 12.53 7.34
N ILE A 47 11.12 11.87 7.41
CA ILE A 47 10.85 10.83 8.42
C ILE A 47 11.81 9.65 8.26
N VAL A 48 12.06 9.21 7.03
CA VAL A 48 13.03 8.13 6.76
C VAL A 48 14.42 8.52 7.25
N ALA A 49 14.89 9.73 6.89
CA ALA A 49 16.25 10.17 7.18
C ALA A 49 16.47 10.56 8.65
N HIS A 50 15.47 11.14 9.30
CA HIS A 50 15.64 11.83 10.58
C HIS A 50 14.54 11.55 11.60
N GLY A 51 13.45 10.89 11.20
CA GLY A 51 12.34 10.59 12.09
C GLY A 51 12.76 9.60 13.19
N PRO A 52 12.18 9.72 14.40
CA PRO A 52 12.36 8.72 15.44
C PRO A 52 11.74 7.38 15.01
N PHE A 53 12.13 6.32 15.72
CA PHE A 53 11.72 4.95 15.41
C PHE A 53 10.21 4.81 15.24
N GLU A 54 9.41 5.43 16.10
CA GLU A 54 7.95 5.36 16.08
C GLU A 54 7.37 5.93 14.78
N LEU A 55 7.94 7.02 14.25
CA LEU A 55 7.46 7.60 13.00
C LEU A 55 7.88 6.77 11.79
N ARG A 56 9.09 6.22 11.79
CA ARG A 56 9.50 5.27 10.74
C ARG A 56 8.61 4.03 10.72
N MET A 57 8.33 3.48 11.91
CA MET A 57 7.37 2.37 12.06
C MET A 57 5.97 2.74 11.60
N ALA A 58 5.48 3.93 11.95
CA ALA A 58 4.16 4.38 11.54
C ALA A 58 4.09 4.60 10.01
N LEU A 59 5.17 5.07 9.40
CA LEU A 59 5.30 5.22 7.94
C LEU A 59 5.23 3.88 7.20
N THR A 60 5.68 2.77 7.81
CA THR A 60 5.49 1.42 7.23
C THR A 60 4.02 1.05 7.04
N LYS A 61 3.11 1.65 7.84
CA LYS A 61 1.66 1.38 7.83
C LYS A 61 0.85 2.47 7.14
N ALA A 62 1.49 3.59 6.77
CA ALA A 62 0.82 4.74 6.21
C ALA A 62 0.31 4.49 4.79
N ARG A 63 -0.74 5.21 4.39
CA ARG A 63 -1.39 5.03 3.09
C ARG A 63 -1.55 6.35 2.34
N PRO A 64 -1.11 6.45 1.07
CA PRO A 64 -0.16 5.59 0.35
C PRO A 64 1.29 5.91 0.75
N THR A 65 2.08 4.88 1.05
CA THR A 65 3.55 4.95 1.07
C THR A 65 4.05 4.40 -0.27
N THR A 66 4.90 5.15 -0.98
CA THR A 66 5.42 4.70 -2.29
C THR A 66 6.45 3.59 -2.11
N PRO A 67 6.66 2.71 -3.12
CA PRO A 67 7.69 1.68 -3.06
C PRO A 67 9.08 2.25 -2.72
N GLU A 68 9.42 3.42 -3.25
CA GLU A 68 10.71 4.08 -3.02
C GLU A 68 10.91 4.47 -1.55
N VAL A 69 9.86 4.96 -0.89
CA VAL A 69 9.92 5.29 0.54
C VAL A 69 10.10 4.01 1.37
N LEU A 70 9.36 2.94 1.06
CA LEU A 70 9.51 1.67 1.76
C LEU A 70 10.92 1.09 1.57
N LEU A 71 11.50 1.19 0.38
CA LEU A 71 12.88 0.75 0.13
C LEU A 71 13.90 1.53 0.93
N ARG A 72 13.76 2.86 1.03
CA ARG A 72 14.66 3.65 1.88
C ARG A 72 14.51 3.33 3.37
N LEU A 73 13.30 2.99 3.84
CA LEU A 73 13.11 2.48 5.21
C LEU A 73 13.90 1.18 5.44
N VAL A 74 13.96 0.32 4.43
CA VAL A 74 14.69 -0.95 4.47
C VAL A 74 16.20 -0.72 4.44
N GLU A 75 16.67 0.17 3.57
CA GLU A 75 18.09 0.58 3.47
C GLU A 75 18.62 1.17 4.78
N GLY A 76 17.74 1.74 5.62
CA GLY A 76 18.09 2.20 6.96
C GLY A 76 18.51 1.10 7.94
N GLY A 77 18.28 -0.18 7.63
CA GLY A 77 18.84 -1.33 8.34
C GLY A 77 18.23 -1.66 9.72
N ASP A 78 17.22 -0.93 10.17
CA ASP A 78 16.52 -1.24 11.42
C ASP A 78 15.60 -2.47 11.23
N ALA A 79 15.98 -3.61 11.82
CA ALA A 79 15.28 -4.88 11.65
C ALA A 79 13.78 -4.81 11.99
N ARG A 80 13.37 -3.98 12.96
CA ARG A 80 11.95 -3.85 13.33
C ARG A 80 11.18 -3.02 12.31
N VAL A 81 11.81 -1.98 11.75
CA VAL A 81 11.24 -1.22 10.63
C VAL A 81 11.11 -2.10 9.40
N VAL A 82 12.15 -2.87 9.07
CA VAL A 82 12.14 -3.81 7.95
C VAL A 82 11.03 -4.86 8.12
N ALA A 83 10.89 -5.45 9.32
CA ALA A 83 9.79 -6.36 9.63
C ALA A 83 8.42 -5.67 9.54
N GLY A 84 8.32 -4.40 9.93
CA GLY A 84 7.11 -3.58 9.78
C GLY A 84 6.73 -3.35 8.32
N VAL A 85 7.72 -3.10 7.45
CA VAL A 85 7.52 -3.04 5.99
C VAL A 85 7.00 -4.37 5.47
N LEU A 86 7.55 -5.51 5.88
CA LEU A 86 7.01 -6.80 5.43
C LEU A 86 5.58 -7.03 5.93
N ALA A 87 5.32 -6.81 7.22
CA ALA A 87 4.02 -7.06 7.83
C ALA A 87 2.91 -6.18 7.25
N TYR A 88 3.26 -5.09 6.57
CA TYR A 88 2.29 -4.25 5.91
C TYR A 88 1.70 -4.94 4.70
N ASP A 89 0.39 -5.19 4.76
CA ASP A 89 -0.30 -6.00 3.77
C ASP A 89 -0.10 -5.47 2.34
N ARG A 90 -0.03 -4.15 2.14
CA ARG A 90 0.12 -3.56 0.80
C ARG A 90 1.56 -3.29 0.37
N THR A 91 2.55 -3.86 1.05
CA THR A 91 3.93 -3.73 0.59
C THR A 91 4.05 -4.33 -0.81
N PRO A 92 4.52 -3.55 -1.80
CA PRO A 92 4.69 -4.03 -3.16
C PRO A 92 5.62 -5.23 -3.17
N ARG A 93 5.34 -6.21 -4.04
CA ARG A 93 6.11 -7.46 -4.13
C ARG A 93 7.60 -7.20 -4.36
N GLU A 94 7.93 -6.21 -5.18
CA GLU A 94 9.30 -5.81 -5.50
C GLU A 94 10.06 -5.32 -4.27
N VAL A 95 9.36 -4.64 -3.36
CA VAL A 95 9.92 -4.23 -2.07
C VAL A 95 10.15 -5.46 -1.20
N MET A 96 9.16 -6.35 -1.09
CA MET A 96 9.30 -7.58 -0.31
C MET A 96 10.47 -8.45 -0.81
N LEU A 97 10.65 -8.59 -2.12
CA LEU A 97 11.77 -9.32 -2.72
C LEU A 97 13.14 -8.73 -2.38
N ARG A 98 13.24 -7.40 -2.24
CA ARG A 98 14.48 -6.75 -1.81
C ARG A 98 14.72 -6.86 -0.30
N VAL A 99 13.65 -7.00 0.48
CA VAL A 99 13.72 -7.19 1.93
C VAL A 99 14.09 -8.63 2.31
N MET A 100 13.65 -9.61 1.51
CA MET A 100 13.85 -11.02 1.83
C MET A 100 15.31 -11.39 2.17
N PRO A 101 16.32 -10.98 1.40
CA PRO A 101 17.71 -11.35 1.68
C PRO A 101 18.29 -10.73 2.97
N VAL A 102 17.70 -9.67 3.51
CA VAL A 102 18.27 -8.94 4.66
C VAL A 102 17.72 -9.38 6.01
N LEU A 103 16.64 -10.16 6.05
CA LEU A 103 16.04 -10.61 7.29
C LEU A 103 16.42 -12.06 7.65
N PRO A 104 16.56 -12.37 8.94
CA PRO A 104 16.64 -13.75 9.40
C PRO A 104 15.40 -14.56 8.97
N ILE A 105 15.59 -15.84 8.69
CA ILE A 105 14.52 -16.75 8.26
C ILE A 105 13.33 -16.74 9.22
N ASP A 106 13.58 -16.71 10.54
CA ASP A 106 12.49 -16.70 11.53
C ASP A 106 11.66 -15.40 11.50
N GLU A 107 12.27 -14.26 11.18
CA GLU A 107 11.56 -12.99 10.99
C GLU A 107 10.74 -13.00 9.69
N LEU A 108 11.29 -13.56 8.60
CA LEU A 108 10.58 -13.74 7.33
C LEU A 108 9.37 -14.65 7.47
N MET A 109 9.51 -15.75 8.23
CA MET A 109 8.46 -16.74 8.41
C MET A 109 7.45 -16.37 9.48
N ARG A 110 7.74 -15.41 10.37
CA ARG A 110 6.84 -15.00 11.45
C ARG A 110 5.43 -14.68 10.95
N PRO A 111 5.20 -13.85 9.91
CA PRO A 111 3.86 -13.55 9.43
C PRO A 111 3.13 -14.79 8.88
N VAL A 112 3.86 -15.76 8.33
CA VAL A 112 3.29 -17.00 7.78
C VAL A 112 2.90 -17.97 8.89
N ARG A 113 3.68 -18.02 9.98
CA ARG A 113 3.48 -18.92 11.13
C ARG A 113 2.48 -18.38 12.15
N ASP A 114 2.29 -17.06 12.22
CA ASP A 114 1.46 -16.43 13.24
C ASP A 114 -0.05 -16.66 12.99
N PRO A 115 -0.76 -17.38 13.89
CA PRO A 115 -2.18 -17.65 13.74
C PRO A 115 -3.04 -16.38 13.80
N SER A 116 -2.56 -15.30 14.43
CA SER A 116 -3.26 -14.02 14.58
C SER A 116 -3.27 -13.16 13.31
N VAL A 117 -2.31 -13.39 12.40
CA VAL A 117 -2.27 -12.72 11.09
C VAL A 117 -3.43 -13.22 10.25
N ARG A 118 -4.15 -12.30 9.57
CA ARG A 118 -5.32 -12.68 8.77
C ARG A 118 -4.90 -13.64 7.66
N VAL A 119 -5.75 -14.64 7.37
CA VAL A 119 -5.47 -15.66 6.35
C VAL A 119 -5.00 -15.06 5.02
N GLY A 120 -5.68 -14.01 4.55
CA GLY A 120 -5.32 -13.36 3.29
C GLY A 120 -3.99 -12.59 3.33
N GLU A 121 -3.58 -12.10 4.50
CA GLU A 121 -2.26 -11.49 4.72
C GLU A 121 -1.19 -12.57 4.75
N ARG A 122 -1.41 -13.69 5.45
CA ARG A 122 -0.49 -14.84 5.47
C ARG A 122 -0.21 -15.37 4.06
N GLN A 123 -1.27 -15.55 3.26
CA GLN A 123 -1.15 -16.01 1.89
C GLN A 123 -0.35 -15.04 1.01
N ARG A 124 -0.52 -13.72 1.22
CA ARG A 124 0.23 -12.69 0.49
C ARG A 124 1.72 -12.74 0.84
N HIS A 125 2.05 -12.92 2.12
CA HIS A 125 3.45 -13.09 2.56
C HIS A 125 4.06 -14.37 1.99
N ALA A 126 3.36 -15.50 2.12
CA ALA A 126 3.79 -16.77 1.56
C ALA A 126 4.01 -16.69 0.04
N ALA A 127 3.17 -15.91 -0.68
CA ALA A 127 3.29 -15.75 -2.12
C ALA A 127 4.56 -15.02 -2.59
N VAL A 128 5.21 -14.25 -1.73
CA VAL A 128 6.53 -13.68 -2.04
C VAL A 128 7.63 -14.66 -1.64
N LEU A 129 7.47 -15.35 -0.50
CA LEU A 129 8.46 -16.30 0.02
C LEU A 129 8.69 -17.52 -0.87
N VAL A 130 7.77 -17.85 -1.78
CA VAL A 130 8.02 -18.90 -2.80
C VAL A 130 9.15 -18.55 -3.78
N GLU A 131 9.59 -17.29 -3.82
CA GLU A 131 10.72 -16.84 -4.65
C GLU A 131 12.08 -17.00 -3.96
N HIS A 132 12.11 -17.45 -2.70
CA HIS A 132 13.36 -17.58 -1.96
C HIS A 132 14.28 -18.67 -2.54
N ASP A 133 15.59 -18.47 -2.41
CA ASP A 133 16.62 -19.46 -2.80
C ASP A 133 16.77 -20.62 -1.81
N ASP A 134 16.04 -20.59 -0.69
CA ASP A 134 16.10 -21.64 0.33
C ASP A 134 14.86 -22.53 0.16
N PRO A 135 15.02 -23.79 -0.27
CA PRO A 135 13.90 -24.69 -0.52
C PRO A 135 13.05 -24.95 0.72
N ARG A 136 13.57 -24.76 1.94
CA ARG A 136 12.80 -24.90 3.18
C ARG A 136 11.77 -23.79 3.33
N ILE A 137 12.14 -22.55 2.99
CA ILE A 137 11.23 -21.39 3.02
C ILE A 137 10.15 -21.54 1.96
N VAL A 138 10.53 -21.95 0.74
CA VAL A 138 9.57 -22.20 -0.35
C VAL A 138 8.56 -23.28 0.04
N LEU A 139 9.01 -24.40 0.60
CA LEU A 139 8.14 -25.48 1.08
C LEU A 139 7.17 -25.00 2.16
N GLU A 140 7.65 -24.26 3.15
CA GLU A 140 6.81 -23.81 4.24
C GLU A 140 5.80 -22.74 3.80
N ALA A 141 6.20 -21.82 2.91
CA ALA A 141 5.29 -20.88 2.27
C ALA A 141 4.20 -21.61 1.47
N MET A 142 4.57 -22.62 0.69
CA MET A 142 3.60 -23.47 -0.02
C MET A 142 2.65 -24.19 0.93
N ALA A 143 3.16 -24.77 2.01
CA ALA A 143 2.36 -25.45 3.02
C ALA A 143 1.33 -24.50 3.66
N ALA A 144 1.76 -23.29 4.04
CA ALA A 144 0.88 -22.28 4.63
C ALA A 144 -0.22 -21.81 3.66
N MET A 145 0.10 -21.73 2.36
CA MET A 145 -0.91 -21.45 1.33
C MET A 145 -1.95 -22.57 1.28
N VAL A 146 -1.52 -23.83 1.18
CA VAL A 146 -2.41 -25.02 1.02
C VAL A 146 -3.20 -25.36 2.29
N ALA A 147 -2.72 -24.95 3.46
CA ALA A 147 -3.43 -25.15 4.73
C ALA A 147 -4.70 -24.28 4.86
N SER A 148 -4.85 -23.23 4.07
CA SER A 148 -6.00 -22.33 4.13
C SER A 148 -7.22 -22.92 3.41
N PRO A 149 -8.41 -23.01 4.03
CA PRO A 149 -9.61 -23.52 3.39
C PRO A 149 -10.17 -22.59 2.30
N MET A 150 -9.76 -21.31 2.25
CA MET A 150 -10.20 -20.33 1.24
C MET A 150 -9.31 -20.36 -0.02
N PHE A 151 -9.01 -21.56 -0.52
CA PHE A 151 -7.85 -21.83 -1.38
C PHE A 151 -8.01 -21.50 -2.89
N SER A 152 -9.19 -21.11 -3.38
CA SER A 152 -9.48 -21.07 -4.83
C SER A 152 -8.60 -20.12 -5.68
N GLY A 153 -7.87 -19.18 -5.06
CA GLY A 153 -7.03 -18.20 -5.74
C GLY A 153 -5.52 -18.51 -5.84
N VAL A 154 -5.01 -19.52 -5.13
CA VAL A 154 -3.55 -19.65 -4.85
C VAL A 154 -2.82 -20.62 -5.78
N THR A 155 -3.54 -21.24 -6.71
CA THR A 155 -3.01 -22.23 -7.66
C THR A 155 -1.77 -21.77 -8.44
N PRO A 156 -1.71 -20.54 -9.00
CA PRO A 156 -0.52 -20.09 -9.73
C PRO A 156 0.71 -19.95 -8.83
N THR A 157 0.54 -19.46 -7.61
CA THR A 157 1.63 -19.27 -6.64
C THR A 157 2.16 -20.59 -6.12
N VAL A 158 1.30 -21.57 -5.85
CA VAL A 158 1.73 -22.92 -5.46
C VAL A 158 2.45 -23.61 -6.61
N LEU A 159 1.95 -23.51 -7.84
CA LEU A 159 2.66 -24.02 -9.01
C LEU A 159 4.02 -23.35 -9.19
N HIS A 160 4.11 -22.03 -9.00
CA HIS A 160 5.36 -21.29 -9.08
C HIS A 160 6.37 -21.75 -8.02
N GLY A 161 5.93 -21.88 -6.77
CA GLY A 161 6.76 -22.46 -5.71
C GLY A 161 7.20 -23.89 -6.02
N TYR A 162 6.33 -24.70 -6.63
CA TYR A 162 6.68 -26.05 -7.05
C TYR A 162 7.74 -26.05 -8.16
N ALA A 163 7.58 -25.22 -9.19
CA ALA A 163 8.58 -25.02 -10.22
C ALA A 163 9.93 -24.56 -9.63
N ARG A 164 9.89 -23.67 -8.63
CA ARG A 164 11.09 -23.23 -7.91
C ARG A 164 11.77 -24.39 -7.18
N LEU A 165 11.01 -25.24 -6.48
CA LEU A 165 11.56 -26.43 -5.81
C LEU A 165 12.17 -27.43 -6.79
N LEU A 166 11.54 -27.63 -7.96
CA LEU A 166 12.11 -28.46 -9.02
C LEU A 166 13.49 -27.93 -9.45
N SER A 167 13.62 -26.61 -9.62
CA SER A 167 14.89 -25.98 -9.97
C SER A 167 15.94 -26.05 -8.85
N LEU A 168 15.54 -25.96 -7.57
CA LEU A 168 16.46 -25.93 -6.43
C LEU A 168 16.90 -27.33 -5.95
N LEU A 169 16.01 -28.32 -6.02
CA LEU A 169 16.22 -29.67 -5.45
C LEU A 169 16.29 -30.79 -6.50
N GLY A 170 15.90 -30.50 -7.74
CA GLY A 170 15.69 -31.49 -8.79
C GLY A 170 14.34 -32.24 -8.68
N PRO A 171 13.91 -32.93 -9.76
CA PRO A 171 12.60 -33.58 -9.84
C PRO A 171 12.27 -34.53 -8.69
N ALA A 172 13.14 -35.50 -8.41
CA ALA A 172 12.86 -36.55 -7.43
C ALA A 172 12.62 -35.99 -6.01
N GLN A 173 13.45 -35.04 -5.57
CA GLN A 173 13.35 -34.46 -4.23
C GLN A 173 12.16 -33.50 -4.11
N ALA A 174 11.88 -32.69 -5.14
CA ALA A 174 10.73 -31.79 -5.15
C ALA A 174 9.41 -32.56 -5.12
N VAL A 175 9.28 -33.63 -5.91
CA VAL A 175 8.12 -34.54 -5.88
C VAL A 175 7.96 -35.15 -4.49
N ALA A 176 9.03 -35.68 -3.90
CA ALA A 176 8.98 -36.30 -2.58
C ALA A 176 8.55 -35.33 -1.48
N ARG A 177 8.97 -34.06 -1.54
CA ARG A 177 8.68 -33.07 -0.49
C ARG A 177 7.37 -32.30 -0.68
N ALA A 178 6.98 -32.02 -1.91
CA ALA A 178 5.87 -31.12 -2.23
C ALA A 178 4.77 -31.76 -3.10
N GLY A 179 4.96 -32.98 -3.62
CA GLY A 179 3.96 -33.62 -4.49
C GLY A 179 2.58 -33.77 -3.84
N TRP A 180 2.54 -34.00 -2.53
CA TRP A 180 1.29 -34.06 -1.75
C TRP A 180 0.56 -32.70 -1.68
N MET A 181 1.26 -31.57 -1.81
CA MET A 181 0.63 -30.25 -1.82
C MET A 181 -0.14 -30.04 -3.12
N LEU A 182 0.42 -30.51 -4.24
CA LEU A 182 -0.26 -30.45 -5.53
C LEU A 182 -1.54 -31.27 -5.54
N SER A 183 -1.56 -32.45 -4.90
CA SER A 183 -2.78 -33.26 -4.82
C SER A 183 -3.89 -32.65 -3.97
N ARG A 184 -3.60 -31.61 -3.18
CA ARG A 184 -4.59 -30.85 -2.39
C ARG A 184 -5.19 -29.66 -3.13
N LEU A 185 -4.70 -29.32 -4.32
CA LEU A 185 -5.31 -28.30 -5.17
C LEU A 185 -6.71 -28.79 -5.58
N ARG A 186 -7.75 -28.09 -5.15
CA ARG A 186 -9.14 -28.38 -5.56
C ARG A 186 -9.35 -27.83 -6.96
N GLU A 187 -9.95 -28.64 -7.83
CA GLU A 187 -10.32 -28.25 -9.21
C GLU A 187 -9.15 -27.62 -10.00
N PRO A 188 -8.00 -28.31 -10.12
CA PRO A 188 -6.87 -27.82 -10.91
C PRO A 188 -7.32 -27.53 -12.35
N SER A 189 -6.87 -26.41 -12.92
CA SER A 189 -7.05 -26.14 -14.35
C SER A 189 -6.35 -27.21 -15.19
N GLU A 190 -6.65 -27.26 -16.49
CA GLU A 190 -6.05 -28.27 -17.36
C GLU A 190 -4.50 -28.24 -17.38
N PRO A 191 -3.84 -27.07 -17.45
CA PRO A 191 -2.37 -27.02 -17.32
C PRO A 191 -1.87 -27.60 -15.99
N VAL A 192 -2.55 -27.30 -14.88
CA VAL A 192 -2.20 -27.84 -13.55
C VAL A 192 -2.39 -29.35 -13.50
N ARG A 193 -3.46 -29.90 -14.09
CA ARG A 193 -3.71 -31.35 -14.16
C ARG A 193 -2.61 -32.08 -14.92
N ARG A 194 -2.17 -31.53 -16.05
CA ARG A 194 -1.04 -32.10 -16.81
C ARG A 194 0.25 -32.10 -15.99
N ALA A 195 0.56 -30.99 -15.32
CA ALA A 195 1.69 -30.91 -14.40
C ALA A 195 1.59 -31.90 -13.22
N GLN A 196 0.40 -32.11 -12.66
CA GLN A 196 0.16 -33.10 -11.61
C GLN A 196 0.35 -34.55 -12.10
N ALA A 197 0.00 -34.84 -13.35
CA ALA A 197 0.16 -36.16 -13.96
C ALA A 197 1.63 -36.50 -14.25
N ALA A 198 2.48 -35.49 -14.41
CA ALA A 198 3.91 -35.61 -14.67
C ALA A 198 4.72 -34.66 -13.76
N PRO A 199 4.72 -34.88 -12.43
CA PRO A 199 5.22 -33.88 -11.48
C PRO A 199 6.75 -33.70 -11.52
N GLY A 200 7.48 -34.61 -12.15
CA GLY A 200 8.92 -34.46 -12.40
C GLY A 200 9.28 -33.78 -13.73
N ASP A 201 8.30 -33.49 -14.59
CA ASP A 201 8.51 -32.84 -15.89
C ASP A 201 8.55 -31.32 -15.69
N THR A 202 9.78 -30.79 -15.65
CA THR A 202 10.03 -29.37 -15.41
C THR A 202 9.43 -28.48 -16.49
N ASP A 203 9.37 -28.94 -17.73
CA ASP A 203 8.90 -28.16 -18.86
C ASP A 203 7.37 -28.04 -18.83
N LEU A 204 6.67 -29.14 -18.51
CA LEU A 204 5.22 -29.11 -18.31
C LEU A 204 4.83 -28.22 -17.12
N VAL A 205 5.57 -28.28 -16.02
CA VAL A 205 5.31 -27.40 -14.86
C VAL A 205 5.58 -25.94 -15.22
N ALA A 206 6.69 -25.64 -15.91
CA ALA A 206 7.01 -24.29 -16.36
C ALA A 206 5.94 -23.73 -17.31
N GLN A 207 5.46 -24.55 -18.25
CA GLN A 207 4.37 -24.18 -19.15
C GLN A 207 3.07 -23.91 -18.37
N ALA A 208 2.73 -24.75 -17.39
CA ALA A 208 1.55 -24.55 -16.56
C ALA A 208 1.62 -23.25 -15.74
N VAL A 209 2.80 -22.91 -15.21
CA VAL A 209 3.04 -21.62 -14.54
C VAL A 209 2.87 -20.47 -15.53
N ALA A 210 3.45 -20.55 -16.73
CA ALA A 210 3.34 -19.50 -17.74
C ALA A 210 1.89 -19.26 -18.19
N ASP A 211 1.13 -20.33 -18.40
CA ASP A 211 -0.27 -20.26 -18.80
C ASP A 211 -1.14 -19.61 -17.71
N GLU A 212 -0.98 -20.05 -16.45
CA GLU A 212 -1.74 -19.54 -15.29
C GLU A 212 -1.36 -18.11 -14.88
N SER A 213 -0.12 -17.71 -15.15
CA SER A 213 0.39 -16.36 -14.84
C SER A 213 0.21 -15.38 -16.01
N SER A 214 -0.35 -15.81 -17.13
CA SER A 214 -0.61 -14.96 -18.29
C SER A 214 -1.64 -13.87 -18.00
N THR A 215 -1.48 -12.68 -18.58
CA THR A 215 -2.44 -11.58 -18.41
C THR A 215 -3.88 -11.98 -18.79
N ARG A 216 -4.02 -12.88 -19.77
CA ARG A 216 -5.31 -13.46 -20.16
C ARG A 216 -5.95 -14.26 -19.02
N ALA A 217 -5.21 -15.19 -18.41
CA ALA A 217 -5.69 -15.99 -17.28
C ALA A 217 -6.04 -15.09 -16.07
N VAL A 218 -5.28 -14.01 -15.86
CA VAL A 218 -5.60 -13.00 -14.85
C VAL A 218 -6.95 -12.34 -15.12
N ILE A 219 -7.18 -11.86 -16.34
CA ILE A 219 -8.43 -11.18 -16.72
C ILE A 219 -9.62 -12.14 -16.60
N GLU A 220 -9.49 -13.38 -17.09
CA GLU A 220 -10.53 -14.40 -16.99
C GLU A 220 -10.90 -14.67 -15.52
N HIS A 221 -9.89 -14.82 -14.66
CA HIS A 221 -10.10 -14.99 -13.22
C HIS A 221 -10.82 -13.78 -12.59
N LEU A 222 -10.36 -12.56 -12.88
CA LEU A 222 -10.95 -11.32 -12.37
C LEU A 222 -12.41 -11.13 -12.83
N ARG A 223 -12.83 -11.79 -13.93
CA ARG A 223 -14.21 -11.74 -14.43
C ARG A 223 -15.11 -12.85 -13.89
N THR A 224 -14.55 -14.03 -13.63
CA THR A 224 -15.30 -15.21 -13.17
C THR A 224 -15.56 -15.17 -11.66
N HIS A 225 -14.65 -14.59 -10.90
CA HIS A 225 -14.78 -14.49 -9.46
C HIS A 225 -15.42 -13.14 -9.14
N ASP A 226 -16.74 -13.18 -8.97
CA ASP A 226 -17.49 -12.02 -8.51
C ASP A 226 -16.90 -11.53 -7.16
N SER A 227 -17.10 -10.24 -6.91
CA SER A 227 -16.56 -9.33 -5.88
C SER A 227 -16.25 -9.88 -4.47
N ALA A 228 -16.73 -11.08 -4.12
CA ALA A 228 -16.46 -11.80 -2.87
C ALA A 228 -15.04 -12.39 -2.80
N GLY A 229 -14.40 -12.71 -3.93
CA GLY A 229 -13.00 -13.16 -3.95
C GLY A 229 -12.06 -11.96 -3.85
N HIS A 230 -11.10 -11.96 -2.91
CA HIS A 230 -10.12 -10.88 -2.75
C HIS A 230 -9.23 -10.74 -4.01
N PRO A 231 -9.51 -9.80 -4.95
CA PRO A 231 -8.82 -9.78 -6.25
C PRO A 231 -7.33 -9.44 -6.11
N GLN A 232 -6.95 -8.82 -4.99
CA GLN A 232 -5.56 -8.56 -4.60
C GLN A 232 -4.73 -9.84 -4.50
N GLN A 233 -5.29 -10.95 -4.01
CA GLN A 233 -4.51 -12.19 -3.76
C GLN A 233 -3.95 -12.78 -5.04
N ARG A 234 -4.74 -12.78 -6.11
CA ARG A 234 -4.25 -13.21 -7.43
C ARG A 234 -3.26 -12.20 -7.97
N LEU A 235 -3.53 -10.89 -7.91
CA LEU A 235 -2.61 -9.85 -8.38
C LEU A 235 -1.25 -9.84 -7.68
N THR A 236 -1.14 -10.39 -6.46
CA THR A 236 0.13 -10.53 -5.73
C THR A 236 0.95 -11.78 -6.09
N ALA A 237 0.42 -12.71 -6.89
CA ALA A 237 1.17 -13.90 -7.31
C ALA A 237 2.40 -13.51 -8.17
N PRO A 238 3.50 -14.28 -8.12
CA PRO A 238 4.60 -14.20 -9.07
C PRO A 238 4.09 -14.21 -10.52
N ARG A 239 4.30 -13.11 -11.25
CA ARG A 239 3.75 -12.93 -12.59
C ARG A 239 4.74 -12.31 -13.54
N ALA A 240 4.58 -12.65 -14.81
CA ALA A 240 5.05 -11.77 -15.87
C ALA A 240 4.41 -10.37 -15.71
N PRO A 241 5.08 -9.30 -16.16
CA PRO A 241 4.49 -7.97 -16.21
C PRO A 241 3.09 -8.00 -16.84
N LEU A 242 2.14 -7.29 -16.24
CA LEU A 242 0.79 -7.21 -16.79
C LEU A 242 0.80 -6.48 -18.13
N ASP A 243 0.13 -7.06 -19.12
CA ASP A 243 -0.17 -6.39 -20.38
C ASP A 243 -1.29 -5.36 -20.14
N TRP A 244 -0.88 -4.13 -19.83
CA TRP A 244 -1.79 -3.03 -19.55
C TRP A 244 -2.66 -2.66 -20.75
N GLU A 245 -2.19 -2.86 -21.98
CA GLU A 245 -3.02 -2.63 -23.18
C GLU A 245 -4.17 -3.62 -23.24
N MET A 246 -3.89 -4.90 -23.01
CA MET A 246 -4.92 -5.94 -22.94
C MET A 246 -5.93 -5.65 -21.83
N ILE A 247 -5.48 -5.24 -20.64
CA ILE A 247 -6.36 -4.88 -19.52
C ILE A 247 -7.23 -3.67 -19.89
N ARG A 248 -6.67 -2.62 -20.51
CA ARG A 248 -7.43 -1.45 -20.97
C ARG A 248 -8.47 -1.82 -22.02
N ALA A 249 -8.09 -2.62 -23.03
CA ALA A 249 -9.01 -3.09 -24.06
C ALA A 249 -10.17 -3.88 -23.46
N GLN A 250 -9.88 -4.77 -22.50
CA GLN A 250 -10.88 -5.57 -21.81
C GLN A 250 -11.80 -4.72 -20.92
N HIS A 251 -11.26 -3.73 -20.21
CA HIS A 251 -12.05 -2.79 -19.42
C HIS A 251 -13.01 -1.96 -20.30
N ARG A 252 -12.53 -1.48 -21.46
CA ARG A 252 -13.38 -0.75 -22.43
C ARG A 252 -14.52 -1.60 -22.96
N HIS A 253 -14.25 -2.87 -23.26
CA HIS A 253 -15.26 -3.79 -23.79
C HIS A 253 -16.31 -4.17 -22.73
N ARG A 254 -15.86 -4.48 -21.51
CA ARG A 254 -16.73 -4.78 -20.36
C ARG A 254 -16.06 -4.26 -19.08
N PRO A 255 -16.56 -3.16 -18.49
CA PRO A 255 -15.95 -2.54 -17.31
C PRO A 255 -15.73 -3.53 -16.17
N PHE A 256 -14.62 -3.35 -15.48
CA PHE A 256 -14.28 -4.12 -14.29
C PHE A 256 -15.06 -3.59 -13.09
N PRO A 257 -15.50 -4.45 -12.17
CA PRO A 257 -16.19 -4.01 -10.96
C PRO A 257 -15.23 -3.25 -10.03
N SER A 258 -15.79 -2.42 -9.12
CA SER A 258 -15.02 -1.56 -8.22
C SER A 258 -13.90 -2.27 -7.44
N PRO A 259 -14.11 -3.48 -6.87
CA PRO A 259 -13.05 -4.17 -6.13
C PRO A 259 -11.86 -4.56 -7.02
N VAL A 260 -12.13 -4.93 -8.27
CA VAL A 260 -11.09 -5.26 -9.26
C VAL A 260 -10.33 -4.01 -9.68
N LEU A 261 -11.03 -2.90 -9.94
CA LEU A 261 -10.39 -1.61 -10.23
C LEU A 261 -9.50 -1.13 -9.08
N ALA A 262 -9.93 -1.32 -7.84
CA ALA A 262 -9.12 -1.01 -6.67
C ALA A 262 -7.83 -1.84 -6.65
N ALA A 263 -7.91 -3.15 -6.90
CA ALA A 263 -6.76 -4.03 -6.90
C ALA A 263 -5.78 -3.78 -8.06
N LEU A 264 -6.30 -3.47 -9.26
CA LEU A 264 -5.49 -3.10 -10.43
C LEU A 264 -4.82 -1.74 -10.25
N ALA A 265 -5.51 -0.76 -9.68
CA ALA A 265 -4.98 0.59 -9.44
C ALA A 265 -3.76 0.60 -8.50
N ASP A 266 -3.69 -0.36 -7.58
CA ASP A 266 -2.58 -0.53 -6.64
C ASP A 266 -1.34 -1.22 -7.27
N GLN A 267 -1.42 -1.69 -8.53
CA GLN A 267 -0.28 -2.30 -9.22
C GLN A 267 0.69 -1.24 -9.77
N ILE A 268 1.99 -1.58 -9.79
CA ILE A 268 3.02 -0.75 -10.41
C ILE A 268 2.80 -0.67 -11.93
N GLY A 269 3.02 0.52 -12.49
CA GLY A 269 2.80 0.79 -13.91
C GLY A 269 1.32 0.87 -14.31
N CYS A 270 0.38 0.78 -13.36
CA CYS A 270 -1.05 0.89 -13.66
C CYS A 270 -1.36 2.23 -14.35
N PRO A 271 -1.99 2.19 -15.55
CA PRO A 271 -2.25 3.38 -16.33
C PRO A 271 -3.32 4.25 -15.66
N TRP A 272 -3.23 5.57 -15.90
CA TRP A 272 -4.08 6.56 -15.22
C TRP A 272 -5.57 6.32 -15.47
N GLU A 273 -5.96 5.77 -16.63
CA GLU A 273 -7.35 5.48 -16.98
C GLU A 273 -7.99 4.46 -16.03
N ILE A 274 -7.23 3.48 -15.54
CA ILE A 274 -7.74 2.49 -14.59
C ILE A 274 -7.86 3.10 -13.18
N ARG A 275 -6.92 3.97 -12.79
CA ARG A 275 -6.98 4.72 -11.52
C ARG A 275 -8.15 5.71 -11.52
N ASP A 276 -8.40 6.37 -12.64
CA ASP A 276 -9.53 7.25 -12.84
C ASP A 276 -10.87 6.48 -12.79
N ALA A 277 -10.96 5.33 -13.47
CA ALA A 277 -12.14 4.48 -13.41
C ALA A 277 -12.46 4.01 -11.98
N ARG A 278 -11.43 3.67 -11.17
CA ARG A 278 -11.59 3.38 -9.74
C ARG A 278 -12.21 4.56 -9.00
N GLN A 279 -11.71 5.77 -9.23
CA GLN A 279 -12.18 6.98 -8.55
C GLN A 279 -13.67 7.23 -8.86
N ARG A 280 -14.05 7.18 -10.15
CA ARG A 280 -15.46 7.30 -10.60
C ARG A 280 -16.36 6.19 -10.05
N SER A 281 -15.82 4.98 -9.92
CA SER A 281 -16.56 3.87 -9.30
C SER A 281 -16.75 4.04 -7.80
N ALA A 282 -15.83 4.71 -7.10
CA ALA A 282 -15.98 5.01 -5.67
C ALA A 282 -17.00 6.13 -5.43
N GLU A 283 -17.11 7.09 -6.35
CA GLU A 283 -18.09 8.19 -6.32
C GLU A 283 -19.54 7.69 -6.37
N THR A 284 -19.78 6.56 -7.04
CA THR A 284 -21.11 5.94 -7.13
C THR A 284 -21.46 5.03 -5.94
N GLY A 285 -20.50 4.76 -5.04
CA GLY A 285 -20.56 3.63 -4.10
C GLY A 285 -20.62 3.91 -2.60
N GLY A 286 -20.73 5.16 -2.11
CA GLY A 286 -20.84 5.35 -0.65
C GLY A 286 -20.63 6.74 -0.04
N TRP A 287 -20.63 7.83 -0.81
CA TRP A 287 -20.70 9.16 -0.20
C TRP A 287 -22.12 9.43 0.27
N SER A 288 -22.29 9.94 1.49
CA SER A 288 -23.59 10.47 1.89
C SER A 288 -23.92 11.66 0.97
N PRO A 289 -25.17 11.82 0.51
CA PRO A 289 -25.56 12.98 -0.30
C PRO A 289 -25.26 14.33 0.36
N ARG A 290 -25.07 14.35 1.68
CA ARG A 290 -24.74 15.53 2.49
C ARG A 290 -23.27 15.92 2.37
N ASP A 291 -22.37 14.93 2.45
CA ASP A 291 -20.91 15.16 2.29
C ASP A 291 -20.56 15.52 0.85
N TYR A 292 -21.27 14.94 -0.11
CA TYR A 292 -21.14 15.30 -1.52
C TYR A 292 -21.64 16.73 -1.79
N ARG A 293 -22.74 17.15 -1.15
CA ARG A 293 -23.29 18.52 -1.31
C ARG A 293 -22.39 19.57 -0.65
N ALA A 294 -21.89 19.30 0.55
CA ALA A 294 -20.93 20.18 1.23
C ALA A 294 -19.61 20.29 0.44
N ALA A 295 -19.09 19.17 -0.09
CA ALA A 295 -17.94 19.16 -0.99
C ALA A 295 -18.22 19.94 -2.29
N ARG A 296 -19.43 19.83 -2.85
CA ARG A 296 -19.85 20.55 -4.06
C ARG A 296 -20.04 22.05 -3.85
N GLU A 297 -20.50 22.48 -2.68
CA GLU A 297 -20.62 23.89 -2.31
C GLU A 297 -19.24 24.51 -2.00
N THR A 298 -18.31 23.74 -1.40
CA THR A 298 -16.89 24.13 -1.28
C THR A 298 -16.08 23.97 -2.58
N LEU A 299 -16.59 23.24 -3.56
CA LEU A 299 -15.98 23.13 -4.90
C LEU A 299 -16.10 24.44 -5.72
N VAL A 300 -16.82 25.46 -5.25
CA VAL A 300 -16.89 26.78 -5.92
C VAL A 300 -15.77 27.72 -5.47
N LEU A 301 -15.29 27.60 -4.24
CA LEU A 301 -14.27 28.50 -3.70
C LEU A 301 -12.85 28.08 -4.11
N PRO A 302 -11.96 29.04 -4.43
CA PRO A 302 -10.53 28.79 -4.57
C PRO A 302 -9.92 28.18 -3.30
N ALA A 303 -8.88 27.35 -3.45
CA ALA A 303 -8.20 26.72 -2.32
C ALA A 303 -7.74 27.74 -1.25
N ALA A 304 -7.19 28.87 -1.68
CA ALA A 304 -6.77 29.96 -0.80
C ALA A 304 -7.90 30.51 0.07
N GLU A 305 -9.09 30.69 -0.50
CA GLU A 305 -10.25 31.19 0.23
C GLU A 305 -10.74 30.16 1.25
N VAL A 306 -10.77 28.87 0.89
CA VAL A 306 -11.13 27.78 1.81
C VAL A 306 -10.18 27.74 2.99
N VAL A 307 -8.86 27.78 2.75
CA VAL A 307 -7.84 27.72 3.81
C VAL A 307 -7.92 28.92 4.75
N ALA A 308 -8.22 30.11 4.21
CA ALA A 308 -8.26 31.35 4.98
C ALA A 308 -9.54 31.53 5.80
N THR A 309 -10.68 31.01 5.34
CA THR A 309 -12.00 31.37 5.90
C THR A 309 -12.73 30.24 6.60
N VAL A 310 -12.41 28.97 6.31
CA VAL A 310 -13.13 27.84 6.90
C VAL A 310 -12.70 27.62 8.35
N VAL A 311 -13.71 27.44 9.20
CA VAL A 311 -13.59 27.14 10.62
C VAL A 311 -14.13 25.74 10.93
N PRO A 312 -13.48 24.96 11.80
CA PRO A 312 -12.12 25.14 12.34
C PRO A 312 -11.02 24.96 11.29
N ALA A 313 -9.82 25.48 11.57
CA ALA A 313 -8.62 25.34 10.74
C ALA A 313 -8.37 23.88 10.30
N TYR A 314 -8.59 22.93 11.21
CA TYR A 314 -8.53 21.50 10.91
C TYR A 314 -9.45 21.09 9.75
N ASN A 315 -10.68 21.58 9.74
CA ASN A 315 -11.66 21.31 8.68
C ASN A 315 -11.27 21.99 7.37
N ALA A 316 -10.68 23.19 7.40
CA ALA A 316 -10.17 23.85 6.20
C ALA A 316 -9.15 22.93 5.50
N LEU A 317 -8.11 22.50 6.22
CA LEU A 317 -7.06 21.61 5.71
C LEU A 317 -7.59 20.25 5.25
N ARG A 318 -8.57 19.69 5.97
CA ARG A 318 -9.21 18.42 5.59
C ARG A 318 -10.01 18.55 4.28
N THR A 319 -10.66 19.69 4.06
CA THR A 319 -11.59 19.91 2.94
C THR A 319 -10.87 20.14 1.61
N VAL A 320 -9.73 20.85 1.61
CA VAL A 320 -9.13 21.33 0.34
C VAL A 320 -8.68 20.18 -0.59
N ARG A 321 -8.38 18.98 -0.07
CA ARG A 321 -8.00 17.82 -0.90
C ARG A 321 -9.15 16.89 -1.28
N VAL A 322 -10.35 17.09 -0.74
CA VAL A 322 -11.53 16.30 -1.14
C VAL A 322 -11.96 16.64 -2.56
N GLY A 323 -11.67 17.86 -3.05
CA GLY A 323 -12.07 18.36 -4.37
C GLY A 323 -11.31 17.81 -5.60
N GLY A 324 -10.60 16.67 -5.48
CA GLY A 324 -9.90 16.03 -6.60
C GLY A 324 -8.42 16.39 -6.76
N LEU A 325 -7.69 15.62 -7.58
CA LEU A 325 -6.22 15.69 -7.74
C LEU A 325 -5.71 17.06 -8.21
N GLN A 326 -6.45 17.76 -9.06
CA GLN A 326 -6.04 19.08 -9.58
C GLN A 326 -5.96 20.16 -8.49
N ARG A 327 -6.58 19.96 -7.33
CA ARG A 327 -6.56 20.92 -6.22
C ARG A 327 -5.50 20.65 -5.16
N VAL A 328 -4.82 19.49 -5.23
CA VAL A 328 -3.81 19.15 -4.20
C VAL A 328 -2.69 20.18 -4.22
N ASP A 329 -2.18 20.52 -5.41
CA ASP A 329 -1.08 21.46 -5.57
C ASP A 329 -1.48 22.88 -5.19
N ASP A 330 -2.72 23.29 -5.53
CA ASP A 330 -3.26 24.59 -5.13
C ASP A 330 -3.50 24.68 -3.62
N ALA A 331 -3.94 23.59 -2.99
CA ALA A 331 -4.07 23.48 -1.53
C ALA A 331 -2.72 23.62 -0.85
N VAL A 332 -1.73 22.84 -1.29
CA VAL A 332 -0.36 22.86 -0.78
C VAL A 332 0.21 24.27 -0.91
N ARG A 333 0.05 24.90 -2.07
CA ARG A 333 0.48 26.27 -2.31
C ARG A 333 -0.19 27.27 -1.38
N ALA A 334 -1.52 27.25 -1.27
CA ALA A 334 -2.29 28.15 -0.41
C ALA A 334 -1.92 28.01 1.07
N VAL A 335 -1.74 26.79 1.56
CA VAL A 335 -1.28 26.54 2.94
C VAL A 335 0.15 27.06 3.11
N GLY A 336 1.04 26.81 2.15
CA GLY A 336 2.42 27.31 2.18
C GLY A 336 2.53 28.84 2.18
N GLU A 337 1.72 29.52 1.37
CA GLU A 337 1.65 30.99 1.28
C GLU A 337 1.23 31.66 2.60
N LEU A 338 0.43 30.99 3.42
CA LEU A 338 0.07 31.47 4.76
C LEU A 338 1.10 31.04 5.82
N THR A 339 1.53 29.78 5.77
CA THR A 339 2.30 29.17 6.87
C THR A 339 3.75 29.64 6.88
N VAL A 340 4.42 29.68 5.71
CA VAL A 340 5.85 29.98 5.63
C VAL A 340 6.17 31.42 6.04
N PRO A 341 5.44 32.46 5.59
CA PRO A 341 5.70 33.84 6.03
C PRO A 341 5.44 34.06 7.53
N THR A 342 4.41 33.42 8.10
CA THR A 342 4.04 33.63 9.51
C THR A 342 4.93 32.87 10.49
N LEU A 343 5.22 31.58 10.23
CA LEU A 343 6.02 30.76 11.15
C LEU A 343 7.52 30.77 10.83
N GLY A 344 7.90 31.03 9.58
CA GLY A 344 9.29 31.05 9.14
C GLY A 344 10.05 29.76 9.51
N THR A 345 11.22 29.93 10.11
CA THR A 345 12.09 28.83 10.59
C THR A 345 11.97 28.55 12.09
N ASP A 346 10.94 29.07 12.77
CA ASP A 346 10.81 28.98 14.22
C ASP A 346 10.23 27.63 14.67
N VAL A 347 11.10 26.74 15.14
CA VAL A 347 10.74 25.37 15.53
C VAL A 347 9.65 25.31 16.60
N ASP A 348 9.64 26.27 17.54
CA ASP A 348 8.69 26.25 18.65
C ASP A 348 7.31 26.71 18.18
N ALA A 349 7.24 27.73 17.31
CA ALA A 349 5.98 28.18 16.71
C ALA A 349 5.34 27.05 15.87
N TRP A 350 6.14 26.33 15.09
CA TRP A 350 5.68 25.14 14.36
C TRP A 350 5.14 24.04 15.28
N THR A 351 5.81 23.78 16.39
CA THR A 351 5.40 22.75 17.36
C THR A 351 4.07 23.13 18.03
N ILE A 352 3.89 24.41 18.38
CA ILE A 352 2.65 24.93 18.98
C ILE A 352 1.51 24.86 17.96
N ALA A 353 1.72 25.29 16.71
CA ALA A 353 0.71 25.22 15.67
C ALA A 353 0.18 23.80 15.46
N LEU A 354 1.07 22.81 15.43
CA LEU A 354 0.70 21.39 15.30
C LEU A 354 -0.07 20.88 16.52
N THR A 355 0.34 21.27 17.72
CA THR A 355 -0.32 20.83 18.96
C THR A 355 -1.74 21.38 19.05
N LEU A 356 -1.94 22.64 18.65
CA LEU A 356 -3.24 23.30 18.74
C LEU A 356 -4.20 22.89 17.61
N LEU A 357 -3.69 22.40 16.47
CA LEU A 357 -4.45 22.29 15.22
C LEU A 357 -5.78 21.50 15.36
N ALA A 358 -5.79 20.39 16.09
CA ALA A 358 -6.99 19.53 16.21
C ALA A 358 -8.15 20.22 16.94
N ASP A 359 -7.84 21.02 17.96
CA ASP A 359 -8.82 21.64 18.85
C ASP A 359 -9.00 23.15 18.60
N PHE A 360 -8.24 23.74 17.69
CA PHE A 360 -8.28 25.17 17.43
C PHE A 360 -9.60 25.57 16.75
N ALA A 361 -10.40 26.38 17.47
CA ALA A 361 -11.73 26.79 17.05
C ALA A 361 -11.75 27.89 15.98
N GLY A 362 -10.62 28.51 15.65
CA GLY A 362 -10.51 29.58 14.65
C GLY A 362 -10.11 29.09 13.25
N THR A 363 -9.77 30.04 12.40
CA THR A 363 -9.25 29.84 11.04
C THR A 363 -7.77 29.46 11.03
N LEU A 364 -7.22 29.05 9.87
CA LEU A 364 -5.79 28.76 9.77
C LEU A 364 -4.91 29.99 10.05
N PRO A 365 -5.15 31.19 9.48
CA PRO A 365 -4.35 32.37 9.81
C PRO A 365 -4.31 32.67 11.31
N GLU A 366 -5.46 32.62 12.00
CA GLU A 366 -5.55 32.86 13.44
C GLU A 366 -4.75 31.81 14.25
N LEU A 367 -4.74 30.54 13.82
CA LEU A 367 -3.91 29.50 14.43
C LEU A 367 -2.42 29.84 14.30
N LEU A 368 -1.98 30.26 13.11
CA LEU A 368 -0.59 30.58 12.83
C LEU A 368 -0.11 31.80 13.62
N ASP A 369 -0.93 32.85 13.67
CA ASP A 369 -0.64 34.07 14.44
C ASP A 369 -0.59 33.76 15.95
N THR A 370 -1.51 32.93 16.45
CA THR A 370 -1.52 32.49 17.85
C THR A 370 -0.25 31.71 18.19
N ALA A 371 0.15 30.77 17.32
CA ALA A 371 1.36 29.99 17.52
C ALA A 371 2.63 30.85 17.47
N ARG A 372 2.66 31.88 16.61
CA ARG A 372 3.77 32.83 16.52
C ARG A 372 3.86 33.74 17.74
N ALA A 373 2.74 34.23 18.24
CA ALA A 373 2.68 35.08 19.43
C ALA A 373 3.08 34.33 20.71
N ALA A 374 2.90 33.01 20.77
CA ALA A 374 3.22 32.21 21.94
C ALA A 374 4.73 31.99 22.17
N VAL A 375 5.60 32.30 21.19
CA VAL A 375 7.06 32.13 21.29
C VAL A 375 7.85 33.43 21.45
N THR A 376 7.18 34.58 21.35
CA THR A 376 7.72 35.93 21.60
C THR A 376 7.50 36.34 23.04
#